data_AF-A0A8J7KT51-F1
#
_entry.id   AF-A0A8J7KT51-F1
#
_cell.length_a   1.000
_cell.length_b   1.000
_cell.length_c   1.000
_cell.angle_alpha   90.00
_cell.angle_beta   90.00
_cell.angle_gamma   90.00
#
_symmetry.space_group_name_H-M   'P 1'
#
loop_
_entity.id
_entity.type
_entity.pdbx_description
1 polymer ?
#
loop_
_entity_poly.entity_id
_entity_poly.type
_entity_poly.pdbx_seq_one_letter_code
_entity_poly.pdbx_strand_id
1 'polypeptide(L)' 'MVSAGRHPKKDIAEALRRARDLGLRIDEIHRGHRWGQVVCDNCGDKFAIFSTPQDPGSHAKRLDGFVRGHDHA' A
#
# COMPACT_ATOMS: atom_id res chain seq x y z
N MET A 1 7.78 17.42 10.02
CA MET A 1 6.41 17.14 9.58
C MET A 1 6.44 16.02 8.55
N VAL A 2 6.36 14.76 8.97
CA VAL A 2 6.04 13.66 8.04
C VAL A 2 4.53 13.69 7.89
N SER A 3 4.05 14.21 6.75
CA SER A 3 2.62 14.23 6.46
C SER A 3 2.09 12.79 6.50
N ALA A 4 1.20 12.53 7.45
CA ALA A 4 0.50 11.26 7.63
C ALA A 4 0.00 10.72 6.28
N GLY A 5 0.33 9.46 5.97
CA GLY A 5 -0.16 8.77 4.78
C GLY A 5 0.63 8.96 3.48
N ARG A 6 1.78 9.65 3.44
CA ARG A 6 2.63 9.68 2.23
C ARG A 6 3.90 8.84 2.39
N HIS A 7 3.92 7.70 1.71
CA HIS A 7 5.15 6.95 1.49
C HIS A 7 6.20 7.85 0.80
N PRO A 8 7.48 7.83 1.20
CA PRO A 8 8.53 8.67 0.60
C PRO A 8 8.76 8.41 -0.91
N LYS A 9 8.21 7.33 -1.45
CA LYS A 9 8.31 6.94 -2.86
C LYS A 9 6.99 7.22 -3.56
N LYS A 10 7.05 8.04 -4.62
CA LYS A 10 5.87 8.50 -5.37
C LYS A 10 5.07 7.33 -5.96
N ASP A 11 5.73 6.32 -6.51
CA ASP A 11 5.08 5.14 -7.08
C ASP A 11 4.19 4.41 -6.05
N ILE A 12 4.71 4.22 -4.84
CA ILE A 12 3.99 3.55 -3.75
C ILE A 12 2.86 4.45 -3.24
N ALA A 13 3.09 5.77 -3.15
CA ALA A 13 2.06 6.72 -2.74
C ALA A 13 0.86 6.76 -3.71
N GLU A 14 1.12 6.69 -5.02
CA GLU A 14 0.06 6.59 -6.04
C GLU A 14 -0.74 5.29 -5.92
N ALA A 15 -0.06 4.16 -5.74
CA ALA A 15 -0.72 2.87 -5.54
C ALA A 15 -1.53 2.81 -4.24
N LEU A 16 -1.02 3.39 -3.14
CA LEU A 16 -1.75 3.57 -1.90
C LEU A 16 -3.00 4.44 -2.06
N ARG A 17 -2.91 5.49 -2.88
CA ARG A 17 -4.05 6.36 -3.17
C ARG A 17 -5.18 5.59 -3.87
N ARG A 18 -4.84 4.75 -4.86
CA ARG A 18 -5.78 3.84 -5.53
C ARG A 18 -6.36 2.82 -4.56
N ALA A 19 -5.53 2.27 -3.68
CA ALA A 19 -6.00 1.32 -2.67
C ALA A 19 -7.07 1.94 -1.76
N ARG A 20 -6.84 3.18 -1.31
CA ARG A 20 -7.79 3.92 -0.47
C ARG A 20 -9.07 4.27 -1.23
N ASP A 21 -8.97 4.59 -2.51
CA ASP A 21 -10.11 4.90 -3.37
C ASP A 21 -11.06 3.70 -3.52
N LEU A 22 -10.47 2.50 -3.61
CA LEU A 22 -11.19 1.21 -3.62
C LEU A 22 -11.69 0.76 -2.24
N GLY A 23 -11.50 1.57 -1.20
CA GLY A 23 -11.97 1.25 0.15
C GLY A 23 -11.12 0.22 0.90
N LEU A 24 -9.91 -0.10 0.42
CA LEU A 24 -8.98 -0.97 1.15
C LEU A 24 -8.46 -0.25 2.41
N ARG A 25 -8.33 -1.00 3.51
CA ARG A 25 -7.80 -0.48 4.78
C ARG A 25 -6.29 -0.38 4.70
N ILE A 26 -5.75 0.81 4.97
CA ILE A 26 -4.30 1.05 5.03
C ILE A 26 -3.92 1.19 6.51
N ASP A 27 -3.05 0.30 6.97
CA ASP A 27 -2.52 0.29 8.33
C ASP A 27 -1.06 0.75 8.32
N GLU A 28 -0.81 1.91 8.91
CA GLU A 28 0.49 2.56 8.97
C GLU A 28 1.23 2.14 10.25
N ILE A 29 2.12 1.15 10.13
CA ILE A 29 2.80 0.53 11.27
C ILE A 29 4.07 1.31 11.66
N HIS A 30 4.76 1.93 10.69
CA HIS A 30 6.01 2.68 10.87
C HIS A 30 7.03 1.99 11.79
N ARG A 31 7.23 0.68 11.63
CA ARG A 31 8.14 -0.13 12.48
C ARG A 31 9.32 -0.67 11.69
N GLY A 32 10.49 -0.05 11.89
CA GLY A 32 11.74 -0.44 11.25
C GLY A 32 11.66 -0.32 9.71
N HIS A 33 11.93 -1.43 9.01
CA HIS A 33 11.86 -1.48 7.55
C HIS A 33 10.43 -1.52 7.00
N ARG A 34 9.44 -1.80 7.85
CA ARG A 34 8.04 -1.89 7.45
C ARG A 34 7.37 -0.54 7.63
N TRP A 35 6.90 0.03 6.52
CA TRP A 35 6.11 1.26 6.53
C TRP A 35 4.69 0.96 7.02
N GLY A 36 4.07 -0.10 6.49
CA GLY A 36 2.70 -0.44 6.83
C GLY A 36 2.20 -1.69 6.11
N GLN A 37 0.88 -1.80 5.98
CA GLN A 37 0.22 -2.82 5.20
C GLN A 37 -1.12 -2.32 4.67
N VAL A 38 -1.52 -2.85 3.52
CA VAL A 38 -2.88 -2.72 3.00
C VAL A 38 -3.61 -4.02 3.31
N VAL A 39 -4.85 -3.92 3.77
CA VAL A 39 -5.70 -5.05 4.10
C VAL A 39 -7.01 -4.89 3.33
N CYS A 40 -7.42 -5.96 2.64
CA CYS A 40 -8.73 -6.07 2.07
C CYS A 40 -9.69 -6.61 3.13
N ASP A 41 -10.67 -5.81 3.56
CA ASP A 41 -11.70 -6.27 4.50
C ASP A 41 -12.61 -7.34 3.89
N ASN A 42 -12.72 -7.42 2.54
CA ASN A 42 -13.60 -8.38 1.87
C ASN A 42 -12.98 -9.77 1.72
N CYS A 43 -11.68 -9.87 1.36
CA CYS A 43 -10.97 -11.16 1.25
C CYS A 43 -10.21 -11.56 2.52
N GLY A 44 -9.87 -10.61 3.40
CA GLY A 44 -8.89 -10.82 4.47
C GLY A 44 -7.43 -10.85 4.00
N ASP A 45 -7.19 -10.66 2.70
CA ASP A 45 -5.85 -10.56 2.12
C ASP A 45 -5.14 -9.28 2.57
N LYS A 46 -3.82 -9.38 2.71
CA LYS A 46 -2.99 -8.29 3.21
C LYS A 46 -1.67 -8.18 2.47
N PHE A 47 -1.32 -6.95 2.09
CA PHE A 47 -0.10 -6.62 1.39
C PHE A 47 0.82 -5.76 2.27
N ALA A 48 2.00 -6.26 2.60
CA ALA A 48 2.96 -5.53 3.43
C ALA A 48 3.74 -4.51 2.60
N ILE A 49 3.82 -3.27 3.08
CA ILE A 49 4.57 -2.17 2.47
C ILE A 49 5.82 -1.88 3.28
N PHE A 50 6.96 -1.84 2.58
CA PHE A 50 8.26 -1.54 3.17
C PHE A 50 8.70 -0.12 2.81
N SER A 51 9.34 0.58 3.75
CA SER A 51 9.85 1.96 3.55
C SER A 51 11.04 2.00 2.57
N THR A 52 11.87 0.95 2.60
CA THR A 52 13.06 0.78 1.76
C THR A 52 12.98 -0.53 0.96
N PRO A 53 12.07 -0.64 -0.01
CA PRO A 53 12.09 -1.75 -0.95
C PRO A 53 13.26 -1.56 -1.91
N GLN A 54 13.93 -2.66 -2.27
CA GLN A 54 15.02 -2.64 -3.24
C GLN A 54 14.59 -2.04 -4.58
N ASP A 55 13.34 -2.32 -5.00
CA ASP A 55 12.73 -1.76 -6.20
C ASP A 55 11.33 -1.20 -5.91
N PRO A 56 11.19 0.13 -5.70
CA PRO A 56 9.91 0.74 -5.35
C PRO A 56 8.88 0.69 -6.49
N GLY A 57 9.32 0.71 -7.75
CA GLY A 57 8.43 0.67 -8.92
C GLY A 57 7.74 -0.69 -9.06
N SER A 58 8.49 -1.79 -8.96
CA SER A 58 7.93 -3.15 -8.98
C SER A 58 7.07 -3.42 -7.76
N HIS A 59 7.46 -2.90 -6.59
CA HIS A 59 6.64 -3.01 -5.38
C HIS A 59 5.30 -2.26 -5.54
N ALA A 60 5.33 -1.06 -6.11
CA ALA A 60 4.12 -0.30 -6.41
C ALA A 60 3.23 -1.01 -7.45
N LYS A 61 3.81 -1.58 -8.51
CA LYS A 61 3.06 -2.39 -9.50
C LYS A 61 2.38 -3.60 -8.87
N ARG A 62 3.06 -4.28 -7.93
CA ARG A 62 2.47 -5.40 -7.18
C ARG A 62 1.30 -4.94 -6.31
N LEU A 63 1.45 -3.81 -5.64
CA LEU A 63 0.36 -3.20 -4.88
C LEU A 63 -0.81 -2.81 -5.80
N ASP A 64 -0.54 -2.19 -6.94
CA ASP A 64 -1.56 -1.83 -7.93
C ASP A 64 -2.32 -3.07 -8.46
N GLY A 65 -1.59 -4.15 -8.78
CA GLY A 65 -2.19 -5.41 -9.18
C GLY A 65 -3.04 -6.05 -8.07
N PHE A 66 -2.58 -6.00 -6.83
CA PHE A 66 -3.36 -6.43 -5.66
C PHE A 66 -4.65 -5.62 -5.56
N VAL A 67 -4.53 -4.30 -5.60
CA VAL A 67 -5.64 -3.35 -5.51
C VAL A 67 -6.68 -3.62 -6.61
N ARG A 68 -6.25 -3.82 -7.86
CA ARG A 68 -7.14 -4.13 -8.99
C ARG A 68 -7.79 -5.52 -8.90
N GLY A 69 -7.12 -6.50 -8.30
CA GLY A 69 -7.67 -7.84 -8.09
C GLY A 69 -8.69 -7.93 -6.96
N HIS A 70 -8.67 -6.94 -6.05
CA HIS A 70 -9.59 -6.82 -4.92
C HIS A 70 -10.68 -5.75 -5.15
N ASP A 71 -10.99 -5.44 -6.41
CA ASP A 71 -12.21 -4.75 -6.80
C ASP A 71 -13.37 -5.76 -6.70
N HIS A 72 -13.97 -5.82 -5.50
CA HIS A 72 -15.17 -6.61 -5.25
C HIS A 72 -16.39 -5.78 -5.66
N ALA A 73 -16.54 -5.56 -6.96
CA ALA A 73 -17.75 -4.97 -7.55
C ALA A 73 -18.94 -5.94 -7.47
#